data_AF-A0A9E5T368-F1
#
_entry.id   AF-A0A9E5T368-F1
#
_cell.length_a   1.000
_cell.length_b   1.000
_cell.length_c   1.000
_cell.angle_alpha   90.00
_cell.angle_beta   90.00
_cell.angle_gamma   90.00
#
_symmetry.space_group_name_H-M   'P 1'
#
loop_
_entity.id
_entity.type
_entity.pdbx_description
1 polymer ?
#
loop_
_entity_poly.entity_id
_entity_poly.type
_entity_poly.pdbx_seq_one_letter_code
_entity_poly.pdbx_strand_id
1 'polypeptide(L)'
;DAGKIAMRPAVELSYLPPEQQQTLLEEMAAEERTPSHVQAMKMRKFSEEGRLSEDVIHSIMQEEKPNQVEQFKMPRDKISKFFPVGTPAQKIEDTIIKALELWRQRERNRDAR
;
A
#
# COMPACT_ATOMS: atom_id res chain seq x y z
N ASP A 1 -27.88 6.20 6.61
CA ASP A 1 -26.76 5.25 6.67
C ASP A 1 -26.99 4.02 5.81
N ALA A 2 -26.60 4.12 4.53
CA ALA A 2 -26.56 2.95 3.66
C ALA A 2 -25.34 2.12 4.06
N GLY A 3 -25.59 0.97 4.69
CA GLY A 3 -24.60 0.02 5.18
C GLY A 3 -23.58 -0.36 4.11
N LYS A 4 -22.50 0.42 4.01
CA LYS A 4 -21.25 0.03 3.36
C LYS A 4 -20.66 -1.11 4.18
N ILE A 5 -21.17 -2.31 3.97
CA ILE A 5 -20.49 -3.55 4.32
C ILE A 5 -19.10 -3.40 3.71
N ALA A 6 -18.06 -3.48 4.54
CA ALA A 6 -16.69 -3.48 4.05
C ALA A 6 -16.59 -4.58 2.99
N MET A 7 -16.54 -4.19 1.71
CA MET A 7 -16.53 -5.14 0.61
C MET A 7 -15.21 -5.91 0.73
N ARG A 8 -15.31 -7.19 1.09
CA ARG A 8 -14.14 -8.01 1.34
C ARG A 8 -13.59 -8.47 -0.01
N PRO A 9 -12.26 -8.57 -0.20
CA PRO A 9 -11.67 -9.10 -1.43
C PRO A 9 -12.35 -10.40 -1.90
N ALA A 10 -12.66 -11.32 -0.98
CA ALA A 10 -13.35 -12.58 -1.26
C ALA A 10 -14.74 -12.42 -1.93
N VAL A 11 -15.47 -11.35 -1.63
CA VAL A 11 -16.78 -11.09 -2.26
C VAL A 11 -16.58 -10.73 -3.72
N GLU A 12 -15.66 -9.83 -4.03
CA GLU A 12 -15.38 -9.43 -5.42
C GLU A 12 -14.86 -10.62 -6.24
N LEU A 13 -13.99 -11.45 -5.63
CA LEU A 13 -13.44 -12.63 -6.29
C LEU A 13 -14.50 -13.72 -6.52
N SER A 14 -15.54 -13.79 -5.69
CA SER A 14 -16.61 -14.78 -5.88
C SER A 14 -17.44 -14.58 -7.15
N TYR A 15 -17.38 -13.39 -7.77
CA TYR A 15 -18.02 -13.10 -9.05
C TYR A 15 -17.21 -13.55 -10.27
N LEU A 16 -15.94 -13.93 -10.08
CA LEU A 16 -15.10 -14.48 -11.15
C LEU A 16 -15.61 -15.88 -11.55
N PRO A 17 -15.61 -16.25 -12.84
CA PRO A 17 -15.77 -17.62 -13.29
C PRO A 17 -14.77 -18.58 -12.62
N PRO A 18 -15.13 -19.87 -12.43
CA PRO A 18 -14.26 -20.85 -11.76
C PRO A 18 -12.85 -20.95 -12.35
N GLU A 19 -12.73 -20.84 -13.67
CA GLU A 19 -11.43 -20.88 -14.37
C GLU A 19 -10.51 -19.73 -13.92
N GLN A 20 -11.04 -18.51 -13.83
CA GLN A 20 -10.28 -17.34 -13.39
C GLN A 20 -9.96 -17.39 -11.89
N GLN A 21 -10.86 -17.95 -11.07
CA GLN A 21 -10.59 -18.20 -9.64
C GLN A 21 -9.43 -19.18 -9.47
N GLN A 22 -9.36 -20.23 -10.30
CA GLN A 22 -8.29 -21.21 -10.28
C GLN A 22 -6.95 -20.60 -10.69
N THR A 23 -6.91 -19.83 -11.78
CA THR A 23 -5.70 -19.09 -12.20
C THR A 23 -5.22 -18.14 -11.10
N LEU A 24 -6.13 -17.40 -10.47
CA LEU A 24 -5.77 -16.53 -9.36
C LEU A 24 -5.21 -17.31 -8.16
N LEU A 25 -5.77 -18.48 -7.84
CA LEU A 25 -5.29 -19.32 -6.74
C LEU A 25 -3.86 -19.82 -6.98
N GLU A 26 -3.56 -20.21 -8.21
CA GLU A 26 -2.22 -20.63 -8.64
C GLU A 26 -1.22 -19.47 -8.52
N GLU A 27 -1.59 -18.28 -8.97
CA GLU A 27 -0.78 -17.07 -8.86
C GLU A 27 -0.51 -16.70 -7.39
N MET A 28 -1.53 -16.78 -6.54
CA MET A 28 -1.40 -16.53 -5.10
C MET A 28 -0.43 -17.50 -4.42
N ALA A 29 -0.44 -18.78 -4.84
CA ALA A 29 0.46 -19.80 -4.33
C ALA A 29 1.89 -19.61 -4.86
N ALA A 30 2.05 -19.22 -6.13
CA ALA A 30 3.34 -18.99 -6.77
C ALA A 30 4.08 -17.78 -6.18
N GLU A 31 3.37 -16.67 -5.91
CA GLU A 31 3.98 -15.45 -5.36
C GLU A 31 3.91 -15.33 -3.83
N GLU A 32 3.31 -16.31 -3.14
CA GLU A 32 2.99 -16.26 -1.69
C GLU A 32 2.26 -14.98 -1.27
N ARG A 33 1.31 -14.51 -2.09
CA ARG A 33 0.60 -13.23 -1.92
C ARG A 33 -0.90 -13.40 -2.01
N THR A 34 -1.63 -12.63 -1.20
CA THR A 34 -3.10 -12.52 -1.31
C THR A 34 -3.51 -11.19 -1.97
N PRO A 35 -4.50 -11.16 -2.87
CA PRO A 35 -4.95 -9.93 -3.51
C PRO A 35 -5.51 -8.94 -2.49
N SER A 36 -5.20 -7.65 -2.67
CA SER A 36 -5.84 -6.55 -1.94
C SER A 36 -7.27 -6.34 -2.40
N HIS A 37 -8.03 -5.54 -1.65
CA HIS A 37 -9.40 -5.18 -2.05
C HIS A 37 -9.45 -4.46 -3.41
N VAL A 38 -8.51 -3.53 -3.65
CA VAL A 38 -8.45 -2.79 -4.91
C VAL A 38 -8.13 -3.71 -6.08
N GLN A 39 -7.21 -4.65 -5.90
CA GLN A 39 -6.88 -5.67 -6.91
C GLN A 39 -8.08 -6.57 -7.20
N ALA A 40 -8.79 -7.05 -6.17
CA ALA A 40 -9.98 -7.88 -6.34
C ALA A 40 -11.11 -7.14 -7.09
N MET A 41 -11.35 -5.86 -6.79
CA MET A 41 -12.29 -5.02 -7.54
C MET A 41 -11.87 -4.86 -9.01
N LYS A 42 -10.57 -4.67 -9.25
CA LYS A 42 -10.02 -4.55 -10.61
C LYS A 42 -10.20 -5.84 -11.39
N MET A 43 -9.85 -6.99 -10.81
CA MET A 43 -10.04 -8.31 -11.42
C MET A 43 -11.50 -8.54 -11.82
N ARG A 44 -12.44 -8.27 -10.90
CA ARG A 44 -13.87 -8.37 -11.19
C ARG A 44 -14.28 -7.51 -12.38
N LYS A 45 -13.86 -6.24 -12.42
CA LYS A 45 -14.17 -5.34 -13.54
C LYS A 45 -13.66 -5.88 -14.87
N PHE A 46 -12.42 -6.35 -14.92
CA PHE A 46 -11.86 -6.95 -16.13
C PHE A 46 -12.59 -8.23 -16.53
N SER A 47 -13.05 -9.04 -15.56
CA SER A 47 -13.85 -10.23 -15.83
C SER A 47 -15.21 -9.88 -16.43
N GLU A 48 -15.92 -8.90 -15.86
CA GLU A 48 -17.21 -8.41 -16.35
C GLU A 48 -17.11 -7.85 -17.78
N GLU A 49 -15.96 -7.28 -18.14
CA GLU A 49 -15.65 -6.80 -19.50
C GLU A 49 -15.14 -7.92 -20.45
N GLY A 50 -14.95 -9.16 -19.98
CA GLY A 50 -14.41 -10.26 -20.77
C GLY A 50 -12.91 -10.11 -21.12
N ARG A 51 -12.18 -9.32 -20.32
CA ARG A 51 -10.78 -8.90 -20.54
C ARG A 51 -9.80 -9.43 -19.49
N LEU A 52 -10.27 -10.24 -18.54
CA LEU A 52 -9.40 -10.83 -17.52
C LEU A 52 -8.76 -12.12 -18.06
N SER A 53 -7.55 -11.99 -18.62
CA SER A 53 -6.66 -13.11 -18.95
C SER A 53 -5.69 -13.40 -17.79
N GLU A 54 -4.99 -14.53 -17.87
CA GLU A 54 -3.90 -14.90 -16.96
C GLU A 54 -2.84 -13.81 -16.82
N ASP A 55 -2.36 -13.26 -17.94
CA ASP A 55 -1.40 -12.13 -17.93
C ASP A 55 -1.93 -10.90 -17.19
N VAL A 56 -3.24 -10.64 -17.30
CA VAL A 56 -3.88 -9.51 -16.60
C VAL A 56 -3.99 -9.81 -15.11
N ILE A 57 -4.31 -11.05 -14.71
CA ILE A 57 -4.31 -11.47 -13.31
C ILE A 57 -2.93 -11.29 -12.69
N HIS A 58 -1.88 -11.77 -13.36
CA HIS A 58 -0.49 -11.61 -12.96
C HIS A 58 -0.10 -10.14 -12.82
N SER A 59 -0.39 -9.32 -13.85
CA SER A 59 -0.11 -7.88 -13.82
C SER A 59 -0.82 -7.17 -12.68
N ILE A 60 -2.08 -7.51 -12.38
CA ILE A 60 -2.81 -6.92 -11.26
C ILE A 60 -2.20 -7.36 -9.93
N MET A 61 -1.77 -8.62 -9.78
CA MET A 61 -1.15 -9.13 -8.55
C MET A 61 0.19 -8.46 -8.22
N GLN A 62 0.94 -8.06 -9.24
CA GLN A 62 2.21 -7.35 -9.12
C GLN A 62 2.11 -5.86 -8.77
N GLU A 63 0.92 -5.25 -8.93
CA GLU A 63 0.72 -3.85 -8.55
C GLU A 63 1.05 -3.62 -7.07
N GLU A 64 1.89 -2.61 -6.79
CA GLU A 64 2.25 -2.25 -5.43
C GLU A 64 1.00 -1.90 -4.63
N LYS A 65 0.75 -2.66 -3.57
CA LYS A 65 -0.38 -2.40 -2.68
C LYS A 65 -0.03 -1.17 -1.82
N PRO A 66 -0.96 -0.22 -1.62
CA PRO A 66 -0.69 0.96 -0.78
C PRO A 66 -0.27 0.64 0.65
N ASN A 67 -0.66 -0.54 1.15
CA ASN A 67 -0.30 -1.08 2.46
C ASN A 67 0.98 -1.95 2.46
N GLN A 68 1.62 -2.16 1.31
CA GLN A 68 2.93 -2.83 1.16
C GLN A 68 4.10 -1.87 1.00
N VAL A 69 3.85 -0.55 0.81
CA VAL A 69 4.90 0.47 0.95
C VAL A 69 5.37 0.45 2.41
N GLU A 70 6.68 0.34 2.62
CA GLU A 70 7.28 0.33 3.94
C GLU A 70 6.96 1.65 4.67
N GLN A 71 5.99 1.61 5.58
CA GLN A 71 5.65 2.77 6.39
C GLN A 71 6.52 2.76 7.65
N PHE A 72 7.47 3.67 7.72
CA PHE A 72 8.16 3.97 8.97
C PHE A 72 7.15 4.56 9.98
N LYS A 73 6.87 3.81 11.05
CA LYS A 73 5.98 4.27 12.14
C LYS A 73 6.81 4.68 13.35
N MET A 74 6.64 5.93 13.77
CA MET A 74 7.22 6.45 15.02
C MET A 74 6.10 6.90 15.96
N PRO A 75 6.05 6.43 17.22
CA PRO A 75 5.10 6.94 18.21
C PRO A 75 5.26 8.45 18.39
N ARG A 76 4.15 9.20 18.25
CA ARG A 76 4.15 10.67 18.33
C ARG A 76 4.75 11.17 19.64
N ASP A 77 4.55 10.45 20.74
CA ASP A 77 5.06 10.83 22.05
C ASP A 77 6.59 10.92 22.09
N LYS A 78 7.30 10.09 21.30
CA LYS A 78 8.79 10.12 21.24
C LYS A 78 9.33 11.44 20.69
N ILE A 79 8.56 12.09 19.82
CA ILE A 79 8.96 13.34 19.17
C ILE A 79 8.18 14.55 19.70
N SER A 80 7.09 14.34 20.42
CA SER A 80 6.19 15.40 20.92
C SER A 80 6.94 16.53 21.64
N LYS A 81 7.97 16.20 22.42
CA LYS A 81 8.81 17.17 23.14
C LYS A 81 9.56 18.17 22.25
N PHE A 82 9.72 17.88 20.96
CA PHE A 82 10.38 18.77 19.99
C PHE A 82 9.40 19.71 19.28
N PHE A 83 8.09 19.57 19.53
CA PHE A 83 7.05 20.32 18.83
C PHE A 83 6.10 20.99 19.83
N PRO A 84 5.59 22.19 19.52
CA PRO A 84 4.51 22.78 20.29
C PRO A 84 3.26 21.87 20.31
N VAL A 85 2.52 21.90 21.42
CA VAL A 85 1.25 21.18 21.53
C VAL A 85 0.30 21.65 20.44
N GLY A 86 -0.36 20.71 19.75
CA GLY A 86 -1.27 21.01 18.65
C GLY A 86 -0.61 21.24 17.29
N THR A 87 0.71 21.06 17.15
CA THR A 87 1.36 21.16 15.84
C THR A 87 0.75 20.16 14.83
N PRO A 88 0.31 20.62 13.64
CA PRO A 88 -0.23 19.75 12.60
C PRO A 88 0.78 18.68 12.16
N ALA A 89 0.29 17.50 11.77
CA ALA A 89 1.13 16.39 11.33
C ALA A 89 2.06 16.79 10.17
N GLN A 90 1.56 17.54 9.19
CA GLN A 90 2.35 17.99 8.05
C GLN A 90 3.52 18.90 8.47
N LYS A 91 3.31 19.83 9.43
CA LYS A 91 4.39 20.67 9.95
C LYS A 91 5.45 19.88 10.72
N ILE A 92 5.04 18.82 11.41
CA ILE A 92 5.96 17.91 12.11
C ILE A 92 6.83 17.19 11.08
N GLU A 93 6.21 16.66 10.03
CA GLU A 93 6.89 15.98 8.92
C GLU A 93 7.91 16.90 8.24
N ASP A 94 7.50 18.10 7.81
CA ASP A 94 8.38 19.09 7.18
C ASP A 94 9.61 19.42 8.05
N THR A 95 9.39 19.55 9.36
CA THR A 95 10.47 19.87 10.30
C THR A 95 11.44 18.71 10.47
N ILE A 96 10.94 17.46 10.53
CA ILE A 96 11.77 16.25 10.61
C ILE A 96 12.63 16.14 9.36
N ILE A 97 12.04 16.30 8.17
CA ILE A 97 12.76 16.26 6.89
C ILE A 97 13.91 17.27 6.90
N LYS A 98 13.61 18.53 7.24
CA LYS A 98 14.63 19.59 7.29
C LYS A 98 15.74 19.32 8.31
N ALA A 99 15.41 18.74 9.48
CA ALA A 99 16.40 18.39 10.48
C ALA A 99 17.36 17.29 9.97
N LEU A 100 16.83 16.28 9.27
CA LEU A 100 17.63 15.21 8.67
C LEU A 100 18.52 15.71 7.53
N GLU A 101 18.02 16.62 6.69
CA GLU A 101 18.82 17.28 5.64
C GLU A 101 20.01 18.05 6.22
N LEU A 102 19.76 18.85 7.27
CA LEU A 102 20.82 19.60 7.95
C LEU A 102 21.84 18.68 8.63
N TRP A 103 21.38 17.58 9.22
CA TRP A 103 22.25 16.58 9.84
C TRP A 103 23.16 15.92 8.78
N ARG A 104 22.59 15.46 7.66
CA ARG A 104 23.35 14.86 6.55
C ARG A 104 24.35 15.83 5.92
N GLN A 105 23.97 17.11 5.79
CA GLN A 105 24.88 18.15 5.31
C GLN A 105 26.08 18.34 6.26
N ARG A 106 25.86 18.29 7.57
CA ARG A 106 26.92 18.39 8.58
C ARG A 106 27.84 17.17 8.59
N GLU A 107 27.30 15.96 8.40
CA GLU A 107 28.11 14.74 8.28
C GLU A 107 29.04 14.81 7.07
N ARG A 108 28.52 15.13 5.89
CA ARG A 108 29.35 15.30 4.69
C ARG A 108 30.47 16.32 4.87
N ASN A 109 30.18 17.43 5.55
CA ASN A 109 31.18 18.48 5.82
C ASN A 109 32.21 18.06 6.88
N ARG A 110 31.92 17.07 7.73
CA ARG A 110 32.86 16.48 8.69
C ARG A 110 33.74 15.43 8.02
N ASP A 111 33.17 14.59 7.16
CA ASP A 111 33.91 13.54 6.45
C ASP A 111 34.83 14.10 5.35
N ALA A 112 34.57 15.33 4.91
CA ALA A 112 35.42 16.06 3.96
C ALA A 112 36.59 16.83 4.61
N ARG A 113 36.79 16.73 5.93
CA ARG A 113 37.92 17.31 6.67
C ARG A 113 38.90 16.23 7.09
#